data_AF-A0A2D9PQB1-F1
#
_entry.id   AF-A0A2D9PQB1-F1
#
_cell.length_a   1.000
_cell.length_b   1.000
_cell.length_c   1.000
_cell.angle_alpha   90.00
_cell.angle_beta   90.00
_cell.angle_gamma   90.00
#
_symmetry.space_group_name_H-M   'P 1'
#
loop_
_entity.id
_entity.type
_entity.pdbx_description
1 polymer ?
#
loop_
_entity_poly.entity_id
_entity_poly.type
_entity_poly.pdbx_seq_one_letter_code
_entity_poly.pdbx_strand_id
1 'polypeptide(L)'
;DWTPEGSLAKTRHLYPAFIEFVKKSHQSLKDKGYDVEIAGIFYHLGENDMSFYPYRKDAAARLQAIVNQSRLDLELSELDWYVSQQPPTDDERVNQVDVVSMVKAIAEKDSHLHHIKVFDLPAQEKKLVITTAGILHLGKSIADFYLAQ
;
A
#
# COMPACT_ATOMS: atom_id res chain seq x y z
N ASP A 1 -8.11 8.04 -5.04
CA ASP A 1 -8.12 8.62 -3.69
C ASP A 1 -8.47 7.52 -2.73
N TRP A 2 -7.52 7.20 -1.87
CA TRP A 2 -7.56 6.06 -0.97
C TRP A 2 -7.93 6.48 0.45
N THR A 3 -8.10 7.78 0.72
CA THR A 3 -8.53 8.24 2.04
C THR A 3 -9.98 7.81 2.29
N PRO A 4 -10.32 7.36 3.51
CA PRO A 4 -11.69 6.95 3.85
C PRO A 4 -12.76 8.04 3.68
N GLU A 5 -12.40 9.28 3.99
CA GLU A 5 -13.26 10.46 3.86
C GLU A 5 -13.35 10.99 2.42
N GLY A 6 -12.48 10.49 1.53
CA GLY A 6 -12.29 11.00 0.19
C GLY A 6 -11.68 12.40 0.15
N SER A 7 -11.78 13.03 -1.02
CA SER A 7 -11.25 14.36 -1.28
C SER A 7 -12.22 15.16 -2.16
N LEU A 8 -11.82 16.39 -2.49
CA LEU A 8 -12.59 17.29 -3.37
C LEU A 8 -12.96 16.62 -4.71
N ALA A 9 -12.13 15.71 -5.21
CA ALA A 9 -12.39 14.95 -6.42
C ALA A 9 -13.25 13.70 -6.13
N LYS A 10 -14.55 13.88 -5.87
CA LYS A 10 -15.49 12.81 -5.49
C LYS A 10 -15.47 11.59 -6.43
N THR A 11 -15.29 11.79 -7.73
CA THR A 11 -15.22 10.71 -8.73
C THR A 11 -13.96 9.86 -8.64
N ARG A 12 -12.98 10.26 -7.83
CA ARG A 12 -11.74 9.55 -7.58
C ARG A 12 -11.71 8.87 -6.20
N HIS A 13 -12.80 8.87 -5.45
CA HIS A 13 -12.88 8.22 -4.14
C HIS A 13 -12.96 6.69 -4.33
N LEU A 14 -11.79 6.04 -4.22
CA LEU A 14 -11.63 4.60 -4.49
C LEU A 14 -11.85 3.75 -3.24
N TYR A 15 -11.67 4.30 -2.04
CA TYR A 15 -11.72 3.56 -0.78
C TYR A 15 -13.03 2.75 -0.59
N PRO A 16 -14.25 3.31 -0.79
CA PRO A 16 -15.48 2.55 -0.59
C PRO A 16 -15.60 1.37 -1.57
N ALA A 17 -15.20 1.59 -2.82
CA ALA A 17 -15.21 0.55 -3.84
C ALA A 17 -14.19 -0.56 -3.54
N PHE A 18 -13.04 -0.21 -2.96
CA PHE A 18 -12.05 -1.19 -2.49
C PHE A 18 -12.61 -2.08 -1.37
N ILE A 19 -13.20 -1.50 -0.33
CA ILE A 19 -13.80 -2.28 0.77
C ILE A 19 -14.94 -3.17 0.26
N GLU A 20 -15.81 -2.63 -0.59
CA GLU A 20 -16.90 -3.38 -1.20
C GLU A 20 -16.38 -4.56 -2.04
N PHE A 21 -15.31 -4.34 -2.82
CA PHE A 21 -14.67 -5.38 -3.61
C PHE A 21 -14.12 -6.52 -2.74
N VAL A 22 -13.43 -6.21 -1.64
CA VAL A 22 -12.90 -7.22 -0.73
C VAL A 22 -14.03 -8.05 -0.12
N LYS A 23 -15.06 -7.40 0.43
CA LYS A 23 -16.23 -8.08 1.03
C LYS A 23 -16.93 -8.99 0.02
N LYS A 24 -17.21 -8.49 -1.19
CA LYS A 24 -17.90 -9.26 -2.24
C LYS A 24 -17.06 -10.44 -2.72
N SER A 25 -15.74 -10.27 -2.85
CA SER A 25 -14.84 -11.33 -3.29
C SER A 25 -14.77 -12.47 -2.27
N HIS A 26 -14.64 -12.13 -0.99
CA HIS A 26 -14.66 -13.12 0.11
C HIS A 26 -16.00 -13.86 0.18
N GLN A 27 -17.12 -13.13 0.17
CA GLN A 27 -18.44 -13.73 0.20
C GLN A 27 -18.69 -14.64 -1.00
N SER A 28 -18.26 -14.24 -2.21
CA SER A 28 -18.44 -15.05 -3.42
C SER A 28 -17.74 -16.41 -3.34
N LEU A 29 -16.62 -16.52 -2.63
CA LEU A 29 -15.94 -17.80 -2.40
C LEU A 29 -16.69 -18.63 -1.35
N LYS A 30 -17.17 -18.01 -0.27
CA LYS A 30 -17.98 -18.69 0.76
C LYS A 30 -19.30 -19.23 0.19
N ASP A 31 -19.97 -18.46 -0.67
CA ASP A 31 -21.22 -18.87 -1.34
C ASP A 31 -21.01 -20.10 -2.25
N LYS A 32 -19.78 -20.32 -2.72
CA LYS A 32 -19.40 -21.52 -3.50
C LYS A 32 -18.99 -22.71 -2.62
N GLY A 33 -19.04 -22.57 -1.29
CA GLY A 33 -18.69 -23.61 -0.33
C GLY A 33 -17.19 -23.72 -0.04
N TYR A 34 -16.38 -22.73 -0.41
CA TYR A 34 -14.96 -22.71 -0.03
C TYR A 34 -14.78 -22.18 1.38
N ASP A 35 -13.94 -22.85 2.16
CA ASP A 35 -13.44 -22.34 3.43
C ASP A 35 -12.22 -21.44 3.16
N VAL A 36 -12.41 -20.12 3.32
CA VAL A 36 -11.40 -19.11 2.98
C VAL A 36 -11.39 -17.97 4.00
N GLU A 37 -10.20 -17.44 4.22
CA GLU A 37 -9.94 -16.26 5.03
C GLU A 37 -9.24 -15.16 4.21
N ILE A 38 -9.29 -13.93 4.71
CA ILE A 38 -8.51 -12.83 4.14
C ILE A 38 -7.14 -12.84 4.82
N ALA A 39 -6.13 -13.36 4.12
CA ALA A 39 -4.78 -13.48 4.67
C ALA A 39 -4.03 -12.14 4.82
N GLY A 40 -4.47 -11.09 4.13
CA GLY A 40 -3.84 -9.77 4.21
C GLY A 40 -4.09 -8.92 2.96
N ILE A 41 -3.64 -7.66 3.03
CA ILE A 41 -3.68 -6.71 1.92
C ILE A 41 -2.26 -6.40 1.47
N PHE A 42 -1.99 -6.58 0.17
CA PHE A 42 -0.75 -6.13 -0.45
C PHE A 42 -0.96 -4.75 -1.07
N TYR A 43 -0.21 -3.76 -0.60
CA TYR A 43 -0.29 -2.37 -1.04
C TYR A 43 1.09 -1.88 -1.49
N HIS A 44 1.11 -1.05 -2.54
CA HIS A 44 2.34 -0.46 -3.06
C HIS A 44 2.31 1.07 -2.92
N LEU A 45 3.22 1.64 -2.12
CA LEU A 45 3.49 3.07 -2.12
C LEU A 45 4.29 3.41 -3.38
N GLY A 46 3.54 3.79 -4.42
CA GLY A 46 4.05 4.06 -5.74
C GLY A 46 4.43 5.51 -6.00
N GLU A 47 4.27 5.92 -7.24
CA GLU A 47 4.90 7.10 -7.84
C GLU A 47 4.49 8.42 -7.20
N ASN A 48 3.23 8.61 -6.85
CA ASN A 48 2.76 9.90 -6.34
C ASN A 48 3.25 10.17 -4.92
N ASP A 49 3.20 9.15 -4.06
CA ASP A 49 3.73 9.24 -2.69
C ASP A 49 5.25 9.38 -2.71
N MET A 50 5.92 8.89 -3.75
CA MET A 50 7.34 9.14 -3.95
C MET A 50 7.59 10.47 -4.66
N SER A 51 6.83 10.96 -5.63
CA SER A 51 7.33 12.04 -6.52
C SER A 51 6.60 13.37 -6.38
N PHE A 52 5.47 13.40 -5.69
CA PHE A 52 4.63 14.58 -5.62
C PHE A 52 4.58 15.11 -4.19
N TYR A 53 5.20 16.26 -3.93
CA TYR A 53 5.38 16.82 -2.58
C TYR A 53 4.12 16.79 -1.70
N PRO A 54 2.94 17.26 -2.16
CA PRO A 54 1.74 17.25 -1.33
C PRO A 54 1.26 15.85 -0.94
N TYR A 55 1.66 14.81 -1.70
CA TYR A 55 1.29 13.42 -1.42
C TYR A 55 2.38 12.79 -0.56
N ARG A 56 3.66 12.97 -0.92
CA ARG A 56 4.82 12.50 -0.15
C ARG A 56 4.74 12.93 1.32
N LYS A 57 4.42 14.20 1.59
CA LYS A 57 4.32 14.74 2.96
C LYS A 57 3.20 14.10 3.79
N ASP A 58 2.13 13.62 3.15
CA ASP A 58 0.95 13.05 3.81
C ASP A 58 0.91 11.51 3.70
N ALA A 59 1.87 10.89 3.01
CA ALA A 59 1.83 9.49 2.62
C ALA A 59 1.68 8.54 3.81
N ALA A 60 2.49 8.71 4.86
CA ALA A 60 2.40 7.88 6.06
C ALA A 60 1.07 8.06 6.80
N ALA A 61 0.60 9.30 6.97
CA ALA A 61 -0.67 9.56 7.64
C ALA A 61 -1.86 8.97 6.87
N ARG A 62 -1.86 9.11 5.54
CA ARG A 62 -2.90 8.52 4.67
C ARG A 62 -2.84 7.00 4.65
N LEU A 63 -1.64 6.41 4.63
CA LEU A 63 -1.45 4.97 4.76
C LEU A 63 -2.05 4.45 6.08
N GLN A 64 -1.72 5.12 7.18
CA GLN A 64 -2.25 4.74 8.49
C GLN A 64 -3.79 4.85 8.53
N ALA A 65 -4.36 5.89 7.92
CA ALA A 65 -5.80 6.06 7.83
C ALA A 65 -6.50 4.93 7.05
N ILE A 66 -5.99 4.56 5.86
CA ILE A 66 -6.57 3.45 5.09
C ILE A 66 -6.42 2.12 5.81
N VAL A 67 -5.27 1.84 6.43
CA VAL A 67 -5.04 0.60 7.22
C VAL A 67 -6.07 0.50 8.35
N ASN A 68 -6.16 1.53 9.18
CA ASN A 68 -7.04 1.55 10.34
C ASN A 68 -8.51 1.44 9.96
N GLN A 69 -8.96 2.23 8.98
CA GLN A 69 -10.36 2.18 8.58
C GLN A 69 -10.70 0.85 7.89
N SER A 70 -9.79 0.27 7.10
CA SER A 70 -10.05 -1.02 6.45
C SER A 70 -10.25 -2.13 7.47
N ARG A 71 -9.48 -2.14 8.57
CA ARG A 71 -9.66 -3.10 9.66
C ARG A 71 -11.02 -2.98 10.33
N LEU A 72 -11.49 -1.75 10.57
CA LEU A 72 -12.81 -1.47 11.12
C LEU A 72 -13.91 -1.94 10.15
N ASP A 73 -13.83 -1.51 8.89
CA ASP A 73 -14.89 -1.76 7.91
C ASP A 73 -14.96 -3.23 7.50
N LEU A 74 -13.84 -3.96 7.52
CA LEU A 74 -13.78 -5.40 7.24
C LEU A 74 -14.00 -6.26 8.49
N GLU A 75 -14.12 -5.66 9.67
CA GLU A 75 -14.25 -6.35 10.96
C GLU A 75 -13.07 -7.31 11.25
N LEU A 76 -11.86 -6.91 10.84
CA LEU A 76 -10.62 -7.67 10.99
C LEU A 76 -9.56 -6.80 11.67
N SER A 77 -9.58 -6.75 13.01
CA SER A 77 -8.70 -5.86 13.80
C SER A 77 -7.20 -6.15 13.65
N GLU A 78 -6.85 -7.38 13.29
CA GLU A 78 -5.47 -7.87 13.12
C GLU A 78 -5.15 -8.13 11.64
N LEU A 79 -5.90 -7.55 10.70
CA LEU A 79 -5.63 -7.71 9.26
C LEU A 79 -4.22 -7.20 8.94
N ASP A 80 -3.39 -8.10 8.40
CA ASP A 80 -2.06 -7.78 7.93
C ASP A 80 -2.09 -6.89 6.69
N TRP A 81 -1.24 -5.87 6.69
CA TRP A 81 -0.96 -5.00 5.56
C TRP A 81 0.50 -5.12 5.16
N TYR A 82 0.75 -5.64 3.97
CA TYR A 82 2.07 -5.79 3.37
C TYR A 82 2.31 -4.62 2.43
N VAL A 83 3.09 -3.66 2.91
CA VAL A 83 3.28 -2.37 2.25
C VAL A 83 4.65 -2.31 1.62
N SER A 84 4.68 -2.49 0.30
CA SER A 84 5.90 -2.32 -0.49
C SER A 84 6.15 -0.86 -0.83
N GLN A 85 7.42 -0.45 -0.83
CA GLN A 85 7.85 0.89 -1.17
C GLN A 85 9.02 0.85 -2.16
N GLN A 86 8.88 1.55 -3.28
CA GLN A 86 9.97 1.82 -4.23
C GLN A 86 10.88 2.95 -3.70
N PRO A 87 12.12 3.11 -4.20
CA PRO A 87 13.00 4.16 -3.69
C PRO A 87 12.36 5.55 -3.92
N PRO A 88 12.45 6.48 -2.96
CA PRO A 88 11.96 7.83 -3.16
C PRO A 88 12.68 8.51 -4.32
N THR A 89 11.94 9.27 -5.12
CA THR A 89 12.50 10.16 -6.15
C THR A 89 13.53 11.12 -5.55
N ASP A 90 14.74 11.10 -6.08
CA ASP A 90 15.80 12.01 -5.67
C ASP A 90 15.69 13.33 -6.44
N ASP A 91 15.10 14.33 -5.79
CA ASP A 91 14.93 15.69 -6.33
C ASP A 91 14.75 16.70 -5.18
N GLU A 92 15.47 17.82 -5.25
CA GLU A 92 15.49 18.85 -4.19
C GLU A 92 14.09 19.34 -3.79
N ARG A 93 13.11 19.30 -4.69
CA ARG A 93 11.73 19.76 -4.43
C ARG A 93 10.94 18.85 -3.47
N VAL A 94 11.41 17.61 -3.28
CA VAL A 94 10.73 16.58 -2.48
C VAL A 94 11.64 15.98 -1.42
N ASN A 95 12.96 16.15 -1.52
CA ASN A 95 13.95 15.58 -0.60
C ASN A 95 13.86 16.11 0.83
N GLN A 96 13.17 17.24 1.07
CA GLN A 96 12.88 17.68 2.45
C GLN A 96 11.94 16.75 3.23
N VAL A 97 11.28 15.80 2.56
CA VAL A 97 10.39 14.82 3.19
C VAL A 97 11.02 13.43 3.13
N ASP A 98 11.43 12.93 4.29
CA ASP A 98 11.89 11.56 4.46
C ASP A 98 10.70 10.59 4.63
N VAL A 99 10.04 10.30 3.50
CA VAL A 99 8.88 9.41 3.46
C VAL A 99 9.20 7.99 3.91
N VAL A 100 10.45 7.53 3.74
CA VAL A 100 10.87 6.18 4.18
C VAL A 100 10.84 6.09 5.70
N SER A 101 11.43 7.07 6.39
CA SER A 101 11.42 7.10 7.85
C SER A 101 10.02 7.32 8.41
N MET A 102 9.19 8.13 7.74
CA MET A 102 7.80 8.34 8.15
C MET A 102 6.95 7.05 8.08
N VAL A 103 7.08 6.28 7.00
CA VAL A 103 6.37 4.99 6.84
C VAL A 103 6.92 3.95 7.82
N LYS A 104 8.24 3.88 8.00
CA LYS A 104 8.88 3.02 8.99
C LYS A 104 8.33 3.28 10.39
N ALA A 105 8.20 4.55 10.78
CA ALA A 105 7.76 4.93 12.12
C ALA A 105 6.31 4.53 12.45
N ILE A 106 5.43 4.38 11.45
CA ILE A 106 4.07 3.86 11.67
C ILE A 106 4.03 2.33 11.65
N ALA A 107 4.85 1.69 10.81
CA ALA A 107 4.99 0.23 10.78
C ALA A 107 5.57 -0.32 12.09
N GLU A 108 6.56 0.36 12.68
CA GLU A 108 7.15 -0.04 13.98
C GLU A 108 6.18 0.03 15.16
N LYS A 109 5.04 0.71 15.00
CA LYS A 109 4.01 0.84 16.04
C LYS A 109 2.85 -0.14 15.86
N ASP A 110 2.84 -0.91 14.78
CA ASP A 110 1.74 -1.78 14.37
C ASP A 110 2.31 -3.11 13.87
N SER A 111 2.19 -4.15 14.69
CA SER A 111 2.72 -5.48 14.40
C SER A 111 2.10 -6.15 13.16
N HIS A 112 0.98 -5.61 12.66
CA HIS A 112 0.28 -6.09 11.46
C HIS A 112 0.48 -5.16 10.26
N LEU A 113 1.40 -4.20 10.35
CA LEU A 113 1.79 -3.31 9.25
C LEU A 113 3.25 -3.57 8.86
N HIS A 114 3.43 -4.30 7.78
CA HIS A 114 4.74 -4.76 7.31
C HIS A 114 5.30 -3.82 6.25
N HIS A 115 6.43 -3.17 6.53
CA HIS A 115 7.09 -2.26 5.57
C HIS A 115 8.18 -2.98 4.77
N ILE A 116 7.92 -3.22 3.49
CA ILE A 116 8.81 -3.93 2.55
C ILE A 116 9.53 -2.90 1.66
N LYS A 117 10.83 -2.71 1.89
CA LYS A 117 11.64 -1.76 1.11
C LYS A 117 12.20 -2.46 -0.13
N VAL A 118 11.71 -2.06 -1.31
CA VAL A 118 12.11 -2.65 -2.61
C VAL A 118 12.93 -1.61 -3.37
N PHE A 119 14.17 -1.41 -2.92
CA PHE A 119 15.05 -0.33 -3.43
C PHE A 119 16.02 -0.80 -4.51
N ASP A 120 16.02 -2.09 -4.81
CA ASP A 120 16.86 -2.76 -5.80
C ASP A 120 16.11 -3.03 -7.12
N LEU A 121 15.04 -2.26 -7.39
CA LEU A 121 14.29 -2.39 -8.63
C LEU A 121 15.19 -2.10 -9.85
N PRO A 122 15.01 -2.84 -10.96
CA PRO A 122 15.65 -2.55 -12.23
C PRO A 122 15.50 -1.09 -12.64
N ALA A 123 16.54 -0.55 -13.28
CA ALA A 123 16.56 0.83 -13.75
C ALA A 123 15.34 1.14 -14.64
N GLN A 124 14.72 2.28 -14.39
CA GLN A 124 13.55 2.75 -15.15
C GLN A 124 14.00 3.76 -16.20
N GLU A 125 13.63 3.56 -17.46
CA GLU A 125 13.91 4.55 -18.53
C GLU A 125 13.17 5.87 -18.29
N LYS A 126 11.95 5.78 -17.77
CA LYS A 126 11.16 6.91 -17.29
C LYS A 126 11.17 6.86 -15.77
N LYS A 127 11.71 7.88 -15.11
CA LYS A 127 11.93 7.99 -13.64
C LYS A 127 10.74 7.66 -12.71
N LEU A 128 9.57 7.38 -13.26
CA LEU A 128 8.33 7.20 -12.51
C LEU A 128 7.78 5.78 -12.69
N VAL A 129 7.75 5.23 -13.90
CA VAL A 129 6.99 4.02 -14.18
C VAL A 129 7.88 2.78 -14.06
N ILE A 130 7.50 1.87 -13.17
CA ILE A 130 8.18 0.58 -13.02
C ILE A 130 8.05 -0.23 -14.32
N THR A 131 9.17 -0.71 -14.84
CA THR A 131 9.21 -1.55 -16.05
C THR A 131 8.59 -2.91 -15.79
N THR A 132 8.25 -3.68 -16.84
CA THR A 132 7.78 -5.07 -16.67
C THR A 132 8.73 -5.91 -15.82
N ALA A 133 10.05 -5.80 -16.06
CA ALA A 133 11.06 -6.47 -15.25
C ALA A 133 11.01 -6.01 -13.78
N GLY A 134 10.81 -4.71 -13.54
CA GLY A 134 10.64 -4.19 -12.19
C GLY A 134 9.36 -4.65 -11.49
N ILE A 135 8.24 -4.82 -12.21
CA ILE A 135 7.00 -5.36 -11.63
C ILE A 135 7.18 -6.82 -11.23
N LEU A 136 7.87 -7.63 -12.05
CA LEU A 136 8.21 -9.00 -11.69
C LEU A 136 9.11 -9.06 -10.45
N HIS A 137 10.12 -8.19 -10.37
CA HIS A 137 11.00 -8.07 -9.21
C HIS A 137 10.26 -7.63 -7.94
N LEU A 138 9.37 -6.65 -8.06
CA LEU A 138 8.51 -6.17 -6.98
C LEU A 138 7.63 -7.31 -6.44
N GLY A 139 6.95 -8.04 -7.33
CA GLY A 139 6.11 -9.17 -6.96
C GLY A 139 6.91 -10.27 -6.25
N LYS A 140 8.10 -10.60 -6.76
CA LYS A 140 9.00 -11.58 -6.13
C LYS A 140 9.43 -11.11 -4.73
N SER A 141 9.82 -9.84 -4.58
CA SER A 141 10.27 -9.30 -3.29
C SER A 141 9.17 -9.33 -2.22
N ILE A 142 7.93 -9.02 -2.63
CA ILE A 142 6.76 -9.11 -1.75
C ILE A 142 6.49 -10.56 -1.35
N ALA A 143 6.53 -11.49 -2.32
CA ALA A 143 6.30 -12.91 -2.08
C ALA A 143 7.37 -13.52 -1.16
N ASP A 144 8.65 -13.22 -1.41
CA ASP A 144 9.77 -13.69 -0.59
C ASP A 144 9.63 -13.20 0.87
N PHE A 145 9.24 -11.93 1.06
CA PHE A 145 8.98 -11.37 2.39
C PHE A 145 7.82 -12.08 3.10
N TYR A 146 6.70 -12.28 2.39
CA TYR A 146 5.52 -12.95 2.95
C TYR A 146 5.80 -14.40 3.35
N LEU A 147 6.60 -15.13 2.57
CA LEU A 147 6.91 -16.54 2.81
C LEU A 147 8.01 -16.76 3.87
N ALA A 148 8.74 -15.73 4.25
CA ALA A 148 9.84 -15.81 5.22
C ALA A 148 9.44 -15.50 6.67
N GLN A 149 8.15 -15.21 6.90
CA GLN A 149 7.58 -14.89 8.22
C GLN A 149 7.57 -16.09 9.17
#